data_AF-A0A377GIB3-F1
#
_entry.id   AF-A0A377GIB3-F1
#
_cell.length_a   1.000
_cell.length_b   1.000
_cell.length_c   1.000
_cell.angle_alpha   90.00
_cell.angle_beta   90.00
_cell.angle_gamma   90.00
#
_symmetry.space_group_name_H-M   'P 1'
#
loop_
_entity.id
_entity.type
_entity.pdbx_description
1 polymer ?
#
loop_
_entity_poly.entity_id
_entity_poly.type
_entity_poly.pdbx_seq_one_letter_code
_entity_poly.pdbx_strand_id
1 'polypeptide(L)'
;MPLIPLYQLENAYYPKFIEALQLDMSTSDHSAEVNHQVLNAALSILKEPGKYTGISLDQIMIGTMNMAISLQISKYGTISPESVGQDVYDKYLRESNYWFTGYNRALKNYQGLSDQDALILAIPVIERAAKSGLYITPCLSHTLNLFFEYYLQLGNDFIPPDLPAGDTFRTWNQEQFLCFNTNYSSSLLSHSLFAVKAYRLPTTNLPKDLQNELNLLSAADDEDDQDDADRTASYSCCTIV
;
A
#
# COMPACT_ATOMS: atom_id res chain seq x y z
N MET A 1 1.83 -11.94 15.48
CA MET A 1 1.61 -13.25 14.82
C MET A 1 2.94 -13.83 14.32
N PRO A 2 3.18 -15.15 14.39
CA PRO A 2 4.34 -15.79 13.74
C PRO A 2 4.28 -15.70 12.19
N LEU A 3 5.40 -15.87 11.49
CA LEU A 3 5.54 -15.57 10.06
C LEU A 3 4.76 -16.50 9.12
N ILE A 4 4.84 -17.81 9.33
CA ILE A 4 4.12 -18.78 8.49
C ILE A 4 2.60 -18.52 8.54
N PRO A 5 1.98 -18.32 9.72
CA PRO A 5 0.60 -17.86 9.81
C PRO A 5 0.33 -16.51 9.11
N LEU A 6 1.24 -15.55 9.22
CA LEU A 6 1.10 -14.24 8.55
C LEU A 6 1.12 -14.38 7.02
N TYR A 7 2.06 -15.14 6.47
CA TYR A 7 2.16 -15.41 5.05
C TYR A 7 0.92 -16.15 4.51
N GLN A 8 0.45 -17.17 5.24
CA GLN A 8 -0.79 -17.87 4.89
C GLN A 8 -2.02 -16.95 4.93
N LEU A 9 -2.07 -16.06 5.93
CA LEU A 9 -3.12 -15.06 6.05
C LEU A 9 -3.07 -14.08 4.87
N GLU A 10 -1.91 -13.49 4.57
CA GLU A 10 -1.75 -12.55 3.46
C GLU A 10 -2.13 -13.19 2.11
N ASN A 11 -1.67 -14.41 1.82
CA ASN A 11 -2.07 -15.16 0.63
C ASN A 11 -3.58 -15.39 0.51
N ALA A 12 -4.28 -15.56 1.63
CA ALA A 12 -5.73 -15.68 1.65
C ALA A 12 -6.44 -14.32 1.48
N TYR A 13 -5.77 -13.21 1.77
CA TYR A 13 -6.34 -11.86 1.71
C TYR A 13 -6.02 -11.10 0.42
N TYR A 14 -4.94 -11.42 -0.32
CA TYR A 14 -4.69 -10.88 -1.66
C TYR A 14 -5.91 -10.96 -2.60
N PRO A 15 -6.53 -12.14 -2.84
CA PRO A 15 -7.71 -12.23 -3.71
C PRO A 15 -8.92 -11.48 -3.15
N LYS A 16 -9.13 -11.51 -1.82
CA LYS A 16 -10.21 -10.74 -1.17
C LYS A 16 -10.03 -9.24 -1.35
N PHE A 17 -8.80 -8.76 -1.33
CA PHE A 17 -8.50 -7.35 -1.51
C PHE A 17 -8.75 -6.90 -2.95
N ILE A 18 -8.40 -7.73 -3.92
CA ILE A 18 -8.78 -7.51 -5.32
C ILE A 18 -10.30 -7.40 -5.46
N GLU A 19 -11.05 -8.33 -4.87
CA GLU A 19 -12.52 -8.32 -4.90
C GLU A 19 -13.11 -7.07 -4.23
N ALA A 20 -12.59 -6.69 -3.06
CA ALA A 20 -13.05 -5.50 -2.33
C ALA A 20 -12.83 -4.21 -3.13
N LEU A 21 -11.66 -4.05 -3.77
CA LEU A 21 -11.36 -2.91 -4.64
C LEU A 21 -12.30 -2.87 -5.86
N GLN A 22 -12.54 -4.01 -6.49
CA GLN A 22 -13.48 -4.10 -7.62
C GLN A 22 -14.92 -3.79 -7.21
N LEU A 23 -15.30 -4.20 -6.00
CA LEU A 23 -16.62 -3.88 -5.47
C LEU A 23 -16.75 -2.39 -5.18
N ASP A 24 -15.74 -1.75 -4.56
CA ASP A 24 -15.72 -0.30 -4.37
C ASP A 24 -15.81 0.43 -5.73
N MET A 25 -15.02 0.01 -6.75
CA MET A 25 -15.08 0.58 -8.10
C MET A 25 -16.45 0.48 -8.79
N SER A 26 -17.24 -0.56 -8.49
CA SER A 26 -18.53 -0.81 -9.14
C SER A 26 -19.73 -0.26 -8.37
N THR A 27 -19.58 -0.05 -7.06
CA THR A 27 -20.65 0.41 -6.17
C THR A 27 -20.53 1.89 -5.82
N SER A 28 -19.32 2.44 -5.86
CA SER A 28 -19.05 3.84 -5.59
C SER A 28 -18.74 4.57 -6.88
N ASP A 29 -19.44 5.68 -7.11
CA ASP A 29 -19.04 6.61 -8.15
C ASP A 29 -17.74 7.28 -7.70
N HIS A 30 -16.61 6.83 -8.24
CA HIS A 30 -15.32 7.46 -8.01
C HIS A 30 -14.96 8.40 -9.14
N SER A 31 -14.09 9.37 -8.84
CA SER A 31 -13.46 10.14 -9.90
C SER A 31 -12.62 9.25 -10.83
N ALA A 32 -12.50 9.64 -12.10
CA ALA A 32 -11.66 8.93 -13.06
C ALA A 32 -10.22 8.76 -12.57
N GLU A 33 -9.70 9.76 -11.85
CA GLU A 33 -8.37 9.75 -11.25
C GLU A 33 -8.25 8.72 -10.13
N VAL A 34 -9.26 8.60 -9.25
CA VAL A 34 -9.28 7.56 -8.21
C VAL A 34 -9.33 6.16 -8.82
N ASN A 35 -10.21 5.94 -9.80
CA ASN A 35 -10.31 4.64 -10.47
C ASN A 35 -9.02 4.28 -11.23
N HIS A 36 -8.51 5.18 -12.05
CA HIS A 36 -7.37 4.91 -12.94
C HIS A 36 -6.03 4.94 -12.22
N GLN A 37 -5.79 5.95 -11.39
CA GLN A 37 -4.45 6.20 -10.83
C GLN A 37 -4.25 5.60 -9.44
N VAL A 38 -5.32 5.10 -8.80
CA VAL A 38 -5.24 4.50 -7.46
C VAL A 38 -5.74 3.06 -7.48
N LEU A 39 -7.01 2.84 -7.79
CA LEU A 39 -7.63 1.52 -7.66
C LEU A 39 -7.09 0.54 -8.72
N ASN A 40 -7.01 0.94 -9.99
CA ASN A 40 -6.38 0.13 -11.04
C ASN A 40 -4.89 -0.10 -10.79
N ALA A 41 -4.16 0.92 -10.31
CA ALA A 41 -2.75 0.78 -9.96
C ALA A 41 -2.56 -0.24 -8.82
N ALA A 42 -3.38 -0.18 -7.77
CA ALA A 42 -3.37 -1.15 -6.68
C ALA A 42 -3.72 -2.57 -7.17
N LEU A 43 -4.72 -2.70 -8.04
CA LEU A 43 -5.06 -3.99 -8.66
C LEU A 43 -3.88 -4.57 -9.44
N SER A 44 -3.12 -3.75 -10.17
CA SER A 44 -1.92 -4.20 -10.89
C SER A 44 -0.82 -4.68 -9.94
N ILE A 45 -0.64 -4.02 -8.79
CA ILE A 45 0.30 -4.47 -7.75
C ILE A 45 -0.14 -5.83 -7.19
N LEU A 46 -1.42 -5.98 -6.86
CA LEU A 46 -1.97 -7.16 -6.18
C LEU A 46 -2.06 -8.40 -7.09
N LYS A 47 -2.23 -8.22 -8.41
CA LYS A 47 -2.31 -9.31 -9.39
C LYS A 47 -0.96 -9.96 -9.70
N GLU A 48 0.14 -9.30 -9.36
CA GLU A 48 1.50 -9.80 -9.57
C GLU A 48 2.23 -9.91 -8.21
N PRO A 49 1.70 -10.73 -7.27
CA PRO A 49 2.30 -10.89 -5.95
C PRO A 49 3.73 -11.43 -6.10
N GLY A 50 4.71 -10.68 -5.60
CA GLY A 50 6.13 -11.02 -5.70
C GLY A 50 6.94 -10.17 -6.70
N LYS A 51 6.29 -9.39 -7.58
CA LYS A 51 7.01 -8.41 -8.42
C LYS A 51 7.37 -7.14 -7.65
N TYR A 52 6.44 -6.64 -6.84
CA TYR A 52 6.62 -5.43 -6.03
C TYR A 52 6.96 -5.79 -4.58
N THR A 53 8.17 -6.30 -4.36
CA THR A 53 8.61 -6.85 -3.06
C THR A 53 8.91 -5.80 -1.99
N GLY A 54 8.97 -4.52 -2.36
CA GLY A 54 9.25 -3.42 -1.42
C GLY A 54 8.05 -2.95 -0.59
N ILE A 55 6.85 -3.48 -0.86
CA ILE A 55 5.61 -3.05 -0.22
C ILE A 55 4.77 -4.25 0.26
N SER A 56 4.44 -4.27 1.54
CA SER A 56 3.64 -5.35 2.16
C SER A 56 2.13 -5.16 1.95
N LEU A 57 1.33 -6.20 2.16
CA LEU A 57 -0.12 -6.17 1.91
C LEU A 57 -0.84 -5.09 2.73
N ASP A 58 -0.47 -4.93 4.01
CA ASP A 58 -0.97 -3.87 4.89
C ASP A 58 -0.63 -2.47 4.36
N GLN A 59 0.58 -2.28 3.83
CA GLN A 59 1.03 -1.02 3.25
C GLN A 59 0.26 -0.71 1.96
N ILE A 60 -0.02 -1.72 1.13
CA ILE A 60 -0.87 -1.54 -0.05
C ILE A 60 -2.28 -1.12 0.41
N MET A 61 -2.89 -1.82 1.37
CA MET A 61 -4.23 -1.48 1.88
C MET A 61 -4.30 -0.04 2.40
N ILE A 62 -3.41 0.33 3.32
CA ILE A 62 -3.41 1.67 3.94
C ILE A 62 -3.08 2.75 2.90
N GLY A 63 -2.02 2.52 2.11
CA GLY A 63 -1.55 3.49 1.13
C GLY A 63 -2.57 3.75 0.02
N THR A 64 -3.20 2.70 -0.51
CA THR A 64 -4.26 2.81 -1.53
C THR A 64 -5.46 3.58 -0.98
N MET A 65 -5.93 3.25 0.24
CA MET A 65 -7.06 3.97 0.84
C MET A 65 -6.75 5.46 1.07
N ASN A 66 -5.62 5.76 1.71
CA ASN A 66 -5.20 7.14 1.97
C ASN A 66 -5.01 7.95 0.68
N MET A 67 -4.45 7.35 -0.36
CA MET A 67 -4.29 8.00 -1.67
C MET A 67 -5.64 8.28 -2.34
N ALA A 68 -6.57 7.32 -2.34
CA ALA A 68 -7.90 7.49 -2.92
C ALA A 68 -8.69 8.58 -2.19
N ILE A 69 -8.69 8.56 -0.85
CA ILE A 69 -9.30 9.59 0.00
C ILE A 69 -8.73 10.96 -0.33
N SER A 70 -7.42 11.06 -0.52
CA SER A 70 -6.77 12.33 -0.80
C SER A 70 -7.18 12.92 -2.15
N LEU A 71 -7.24 12.09 -3.19
CA LEU A 71 -7.73 12.51 -4.51
C LEU A 71 -9.21 12.89 -4.48
N GLN A 72 -10.02 12.14 -3.73
CA GLN A 72 -11.44 12.44 -3.54
C GLN A 72 -11.64 13.81 -2.88
N ILE A 73 -10.94 14.06 -1.77
CA ILE A 73 -10.96 15.35 -1.06
C ILE A 73 -10.47 16.48 -1.98
N SER A 74 -9.36 16.26 -2.70
CA SER A 74 -8.80 17.29 -3.59
C SER A 74 -9.75 17.66 -4.73
N LYS A 75 -10.56 16.72 -5.21
CA LYS A 75 -11.49 16.95 -6.34
C LYS A 75 -12.81 17.57 -5.90
N TYR A 76 -13.37 17.10 -4.78
CA TYR A 76 -14.74 17.46 -4.37
C TYR A 76 -14.81 18.36 -3.14
N GLY A 77 -13.69 18.59 -2.44
CA GLY A 77 -13.66 19.41 -1.23
C GLY A 77 -14.51 18.81 -0.10
N THR A 78 -14.45 17.49 0.08
CA THR A 78 -15.33 16.76 1.02
C THR A 78 -15.03 17.06 2.49
N ILE A 79 -13.97 17.79 2.84
CA ILE A 79 -13.68 18.18 4.21
C ILE A 79 -13.32 19.67 4.30
N SER A 80 -13.64 20.29 5.43
CA SER A 80 -13.19 21.63 5.81
C SER A 80 -12.86 21.69 7.31
N PRO A 81 -12.13 22.70 7.78
CA PRO A 81 -11.88 22.89 9.21
C PRO A 81 -13.16 22.92 10.05
N GLU A 82 -14.25 23.47 9.50
CA GLU A 82 -15.55 23.54 10.16
C GLU A 82 -16.25 22.17 10.23
N SER A 83 -16.02 21.28 9.26
CA SER A 83 -16.71 19.99 9.17
C SER A 83 -16.02 18.89 9.98
N VAL A 84 -14.68 18.85 9.97
CA VAL A 84 -13.89 17.79 10.64
C VAL A 84 -13.07 18.31 11.83
N GLY A 85 -13.03 19.62 12.06
CA GLY A 85 -12.19 20.26 13.07
C GLY A 85 -10.80 20.65 12.54
N GLN A 86 -10.31 21.81 12.99
CA GLN A 86 -9.05 22.41 12.53
C GLN A 86 -7.84 21.47 12.71
N ASP A 87 -7.68 20.86 13.89
CA ASP A 87 -6.51 20.03 14.19
C ASP A 87 -6.43 18.78 13.28
N VAL A 88 -7.57 18.14 13.02
CA VAL A 88 -7.66 16.96 12.14
C VAL A 88 -7.40 17.36 10.70
N TYR A 89 -8.00 18.47 10.26
CA TYR A 89 -7.80 19.01 8.93
C TYR A 89 -6.32 19.36 8.66
N ASP A 90 -5.67 20.07 9.58
CA ASP A 90 -4.26 20.48 9.45
C ASP A 90 -3.31 19.29 9.48
N LYS A 91 -3.60 18.28 10.30
CA LYS A 91 -2.85 17.01 10.30
C LYS A 91 -2.96 16.33 8.94
N TYR A 92 -4.18 16.14 8.44
CA TYR A 92 -4.41 15.53 7.14
C TYR A 92 -3.73 16.30 6.00
N LEU A 93 -3.83 17.63 5.98
CA LEU A 93 -3.18 18.46 4.96
C LEU A 93 -1.66 18.29 4.97
N ARG A 94 -1.03 18.28 6.15
CA ARG A 94 0.42 18.10 6.26
C ARG A 94 0.85 16.73 5.74
N GLU A 95 0.12 15.67 6.10
CA GLU A 95 0.46 14.31 5.69
C GLU A 95 0.21 14.09 4.19
N SER A 96 -0.97 14.48 3.67
CA SER A 96 -1.31 14.36 2.25
C SER A 96 -0.35 15.14 1.35
N ASN A 97 0.06 16.35 1.73
CA ASN A 97 1.07 17.09 0.98
C ASN A 97 2.42 16.35 0.90
N TYR A 98 2.82 15.66 1.98
CA TYR A 98 4.01 14.83 1.98
C TYR A 98 3.85 13.60 1.08
N TRP A 99 2.73 12.88 1.17
CA TRP A 99 2.49 11.68 0.33
C TRP A 99 2.47 12.02 -1.16
N PHE A 100 1.92 13.19 -1.52
CA PHE A 100 1.78 13.64 -2.91
C PHE A 100 2.97 14.48 -3.43
N THR A 101 4.05 14.60 -2.65
CA THR A 101 5.25 15.31 -3.14
C THR A 101 5.77 14.66 -4.42
N GLY A 102 5.96 15.46 -5.48
CA GLY A 102 6.35 15.01 -6.82
C GLY A 102 5.17 14.58 -7.72
N TYR A 103 4.08 14.06 -7.14
CA TYR A 103 2.92 13.56 -7.87
C TYR A 103 2.12 14.68 -8.54
N ASN A 104 1.86 15.78 -7.83
CA ASN A 104 1.11 16.93 -8.37
C ASN A 104 1.83 17.60 -9.56
N ARG A 105 3.16 17.50 -9.63
CA ARG A 105 3.93 17.97 -10.79
C ARG A 105 3.78 17.03 -11.99
N ALA A 106 3.73 15.72 -11.74
CA ALA A 106 3.46 14.72 -12.77
C ALA A 106 2.03 14.87 -13.36
N LEU A 107 1.03 15.14 -12.51
CA LEU A 107 -0.36 15.37 -12.92
C LEU A 107 -0.56 16.59 -13.83
N LYS A 108 0.15 17.70 -13.57
CA LYS A 108 -0.02 18.95 -14.33
C LYS A 108 0.36 18.84 -15.82
N ASN A 109 1.08 17.79 -16.19
CA ASN A 109 1.63 17.62 -17.53
C ASN A 109 0.96 16.51 -18.35
N TYR A 110 -0.11 15.87 -17.86
CA TYR A 110 -0.66 14.68 -18.51
C TYR A 110 -2.17 14.70 -18.68
N GLN A 111 -2.60 14.68 -19.95
CA GLN A 111 -3.86 14.07 -20.37
C GLN A 111 -3.52 12.70 -20.96
N GLY A 112 -4.23 11.64 -20.53
CA GLY A 112 -4.06 10.29 -21.08
C GLY A 112 -2.81 9.57 -20.57
N LEU A 113 -2.65 9.51 -19.25
CA LEU A 113 -1.58 8.75 -18.61
C LEU A 113 -1.76 7.26 -18.93
N SER A 114 -0.68 6.55 -19.28
CA SER A 114 -0.77 5.10 -19.52
C SER A 114 -0.94 4.36 -18.19
N ASP A 115 -1.46 3.13 -18.22
CA ASP A 115 -1.61 2.31 -17.01
C ASP A 115 -0.26 2.05 -16.31
N GLN A 116 0.80 1.91 -17.10
CA GLN A 116 2.17 1.72 -16.59
C GLN A 116 2.70 2.98 -15.91
N ASP A 117 2.49 4.16 -16.51
CA ASP A 117 2.89 5.41 -15.89
C ASP A 117 2.11 5.67 -14.59
N ALA A 118 0.82 5.29 -14.58
CA ALA A 118 -0.06 5.46 -13.41
C ALA A 118 0.47 4.63 -12.26
N LEU A 119 0.84 3.39 -12.55
CA LEU A 119 1.43 2.47 -11.60
C LEU A 119 2.77 2.99 -11.04
N ILE A 120 3.68 3.45 -11.90
CA ILE A 120 4.98 4.00 -11.49
C ILE A 120 4.80 5.23 -10.57
N LEU A 121 3.82 6.09 -10.87
CA LEU A 121 3.53 7.26 -10.04
C LEU A 121 2.81 6.91 -8.73
N ALA A 122 1.96 5.89 -8.73
CA ALA A 122 1.18 5.49 -7.57
C ALA A 122 2.05 4.85 -6.49
N ILE A 123 2.99 3.96 -6.85
CA ILE A 123 3.80 3.19 -5.89
C ILE A 123 4.46 4.09 -4.82
N PRO A 124 5.22 5.16 -5.16
CA PRO A 124 5.85 6.01 -4.15
C PRO A 124 4.85 6.80 -3.29
N VAL A 125 3.64 7.06 -3.79
CA VAL A 125 2.58 7.72 -3.02
C VAL A 125 1.99 6.72 -2.02
N ILE A 126 1.67 5.51 -2.46
CA ILE A 126 1.17 4.41 -1.61
C ILE A 126 2.18 4.13 -0.48
N GLU A 127 3.47 3.96 -0.80
CA GLU A 127 4.52 3.71 0.19
C GLU A 127 4.64 4.80 1.26
N ARG A 128 4.49 6.08 0.87
CA ARG A 128 4.53 7.20 1.82
C ARG A 128 3.25 7.30 2.64
N ALA A 129 2.10 7.10 2.00
CA ALA A 129 0.80 7.15 2.64
C ALA A 129 0.62 6.01 3.67
N ALA A 130 1.22 4.84 3.40
CA ALA A 130 1.22 3.70 4.29
C ALA A 130 1.95 3.93 5.64
N LYS A 131 2.87 4.91 5.70
CA LYS A 131 3.64 5.24 6.92
C LYS A 131 2.84 6.08 7.93
N SER A 132 1.62 6.45 7.57
CA SER A 132 0.72 7.26 8.40
C SER A 132 -0.43 6.42 8.91
N GLY A 133 -1.23 7.00 9.82
CA GLY A 133 -2.51 6.40 10.20
C GLY A 133 -3.43 6.19 9.00
N LEU A 134 -4.32 5.22 9.11
CA LEU A 134 -5.39 5.03 8.14
C LEU A 134 -6.46 6.10 8.36
N TYR A 135 -6.80 6.86 7.32
CA TYR A 135 -7.99 7.69 7.34
C TYR A 135 -9.22 6.85 7.02
N ILE A 136 -10.19 6.84 7.93
CA ILE A 136 -11.44 6.09 7.82
C ILE A 136 -12.49 7.03 7.23
N THR A 137 -13.06 6.63 6.10
CA THR A 137 -14.10 7.39 5.38
C THR A 137 -15.11 6.46 4.71
N PRO A 138 -16.28 6.96 4.30
CA PRO A 138 -17.23 6.21 3.50
C PRO A 138 -16.74 5.88 2.08
N CYS A 139 -15.60 6.43 1.64
CA CYS A 139 -15.15 6.38 0.25
C CYS A 139 -14.89 4.96 -0.25
N LEU A 140 -14.26 4.10 0.54
CA LEU A 140 -13.86 2.75 0.14
C LEU A 140 -14.38 1.74 1.17
N SER A 141 -15.70 1.69 1.30
CA SER A 141 -16.36 0.96 2.39
C SER A 141 -16.05 -0.55 2.38
N HIS A 142 -15.93 -1.17 1.20
CA HIS A 142 -15.64 -2.60 1.08
C HIS A 142 -14.18 -2.90 1.43
N THR A 143 -13.26 -2.09 0.91
CA THR A 143 -11.83 -2.19 1.23
C THR A 143 -11.57 -1.92 2.71
N LEU A 144 -12.22 -0.92 3.30
CA LEU A 144 -12.11 -0.59 4.71
C LEU A 144 -12.64 -1.72 5.61
N ASN A 145 -13.78 -2.31 5.24
CA ASN A 145 -14.31 -3.47 5.96
C ASN A 145 -13.32 -4.65 5.91
N LEU A 146 -12.77 -4.96 4.73
CA LEU A 146 -11.77 -6.01 4.59
C LEU A 146 -10.50 -5.71 5.41
N PHE A 147 -10.05 -4.46 5.45
CA PHE A 147 -8.90 -4.07 6.28
C PHE A 147 -9.16 -4.39 7.76
N PHE A 148 -10.33 -4.05 8.29
CA PHE A 148 -10.67 -4.40 9.67
C PHE A 148 -10.80 -5.91 9.91
N GLU A 149 -11.36 -6.66 8.96
CA GLU A 149 -11.37 -8.12 9.02
C GLU A 149 -9.95 -8.70 9.06
N TYR A 150 -9.06 -8.23 8.19
CA TYR A 150 -7.64 -8.60 8.17
C TYR A 150 -6.99 -8.29 9.51
N TYR A 151 -7.28 -7.11 10.05
CA TYR A 151 -6.70 -6.62 11.29
C TYR A 151 -7.13 -7.41 12.53
N LEU A 152 -8.40 -7.84 12.58
CA LEU A 152 -8.91 -8.75 13.60
C LEU A 152 -8.17 -10.10 13.59
N GLN A 153 -7.90 -10.63 12.40
CA GLN A 153 -7.19 -11.90 12.26
C GLN A 153 -5.73 -11.83 12.71
N LEU A 154 -5.09 -10.65 12.63
CA LEU A 154 -3.72 -10.44 13.09
C LEU A 154 -3.54 -10.61 14.61
N GLY A 155 -4.63 -10.74 15.38
CA GLY A 155 -4.59 -11.12 16.79
C GLY A 155 -4.26 -9.97 17.73
N ASN A 156 -4.53 -8.74 17.31
CA ASN A 156 -4.59 -7.61 18.21
C ASN A 156 -5.96 -7.65 18.91
N ASP A 157 -6.07 -7.32 20.20
CA ASP A 157 -7.34 -7.06 20.91
C ASP A 157 -8.04 -5.81 20.32
N PHE A 158 -8.22 -5.84 19.01
CA PHE A 158 -8.68 -4.77 18.18
C PHE A 158 -10.19 -4.83 18.13
N ILE A 159 -10.81 -3.72 18.49
CA ILE A 159 -12.24 -3.51 18.30
C ILE A 159 -12.34 -2.56 17.11
N PRO A 160 -12.83 -3.03 15.94
CA PRO A 160 -12.98 -2.15 14.80
C PRO A 160 -13.95 -1.02 15.15
N PRO A 161 -13.64 0.22 14.74
CA PRO A 161 -14.61 1.30 14.83
C PRO A 161 -15.79 1.01 13.91
N ASP A 162 -16.94 1.63 14.20
CA ASP A 162 -18.08 1.57 13.30
C ASP A 162 -17.70 2.14 11.93
N LEU A 163 -18.14 1.46 10.87
CA LEU A 163 -17.91 1.94 9.51
C LEU A 163 -18.71 3.23 9.28
N PRO A 164 -18.06 4.33 8.87
CA PRO A 164 -18.77 5.56 8.60
C PRO A 164 -19.69 5.36 7.40
N ALA A 165 -21.00 5.50 7.63
CA ALA A 165 -21.98 5.53 6.57
C ALA A 165 -22.02 6.93 5.94
N GLY A 166 -22.19 7.01 4.62
CA GLY A 166 -22.27 8.29 3.94
C GLY A 166 -22.11 8.20 2.44
N ASP A 167 -22.23 9.35 1.80
CA ASP A 167 -22.04 9.53 0.36
C ASP A 167 -20.61 10.01 0.11
N THR A 168 -19.93 9.34 -0.80
CA THR A 168 -18.52 9.57 -1.18
C THR A 168 -18.25 10.99 -1.69
N PHE A 169 -19.28 11.72 -2.16
CA PHE A 169 -19.13 13.09 -2.69
C PHE A 169 -19.56 14.20 -1.73
N ARG A 170 -20.16 13.86 -0.59
CA ARG A 170 -20.66 14.85 0.34
C ARG A 170 -19.58 15.33 1.28
N THR A 171 -19.82 16.49 1.88
CA THR A 171 -19.01 16.96 3.00
C THR A 171 -19.12 15.97 4.16
N TRP A 172 -17.97 15.49 4.63
CA TRP A 172 -17.85 14.58 5.76
C TRP A 172 -17.70 15.36 7.06
N ASN A 173 -18.35 14.84 8.09
CA ASN A 173 -18.25 15.35 9.46
C ASN A 173 -17.14 14.61 10.25
N GLN A 174 -16.99 14.96 11.53
CA GLN A 174 -16.03 14.33 12.44
C GLN A 174 -16.20 12.82 12.60
N GLU A 175 -17.43 12.30 12.50
CA GLU A 175 -17.70 10.86 12.62
C GLU A 175 -17.35 10.11 11.32
N GLN A 176 -17.34 10.82 10.19
CA GLN A 176 -17.10 10.28 8.86
C GLN A 176 -15.67 10.46 8.36
N PHE A 177 -14.83 11.20 9.10
CA PHE A 177 -13.43 11.42 8.77
C PHE A 177 -12.56 11.26 10.02
N LEU A 178 -12.12 10.02 10.26
CA LEU A 178 -11.35 9.66 11.45
C LEU A 178 -9.94 9.23 11.06
N CYS A 179 -8.95 9.51 11.89
CA CYS A 179 -7.60 9.00 11.72
C CYS A 179 -7.36 7.85 12.71
N PHE A 180 -7.23 6.64 12.18
CA PHE A 180 -6.91 5.45 12.92
C PHE A 180 -5.38 5.25 12.96
N ASN A 181 -4.81 5.25 14.16
CA ASN A 181 -3.37 5.07 14.30
C ASN A 181 -2.97 3.62 14.01
N THR A 182 -2.30 3.41 12.89
CA THR A 182 -1.79 2.13 12.41
C THR A 182 -0.37 1.86 12.91
N ASN A 183 0.13 2.60 13.93
CA ASN A 183 1.41 2.35 14.61
C ASN A 183 1.44 0.95 15.24
N TYR A 184 1.69 -0.03 14.41
CA TYR A 184 1.99 -1.38 14.78
C TYR A 184 3.29 -1.75 14.13
N SER A 185 4.05 -2.56 14.85
CA SER A 185 5.27 -3.19 14.40
C SER A 185 4.97 -3.92 13.09
N SER A 186 5.21 -3.26 11.96
CA SER A 186 5.56 -3.97 10.74
C SER A 186 6.64 -4.95 11.15
N SER A 187 6.40 -6.25 10.95
CA SER A 187 7.36 -7.27 11.32
C SER A 187 8.71 -6.86 10.71
N LEU A 188 9.63 -6.38 11.54
CA LEU A 188 11.00 -6.05 11.14
C LEU A 188 11.61 -7.22 10.37
N LEU A 189 11.12 -8.43 10.66
CA LEU A 189 11.51 -9.67 10.03
C LEU A 189 10.95 -9.88 8.61
N SER A 190 9.71 -9.46 8.27
CA SER A 190 9.24 -9.55 6.87
C SER A 190 10.08 -8.63 5.98
N HIS A 191 10.29 -7.39 6.41
CA HIS A 191 11.22 -6.46 5.77
C HIS A 191 12.66 -7.00 5.71
N SER A 192 13.11 -7.74 6.73
CA SER A 192 14.45 -8.36 6.76
C SER A 192 14.59 -9.53 5.78
N LEU A 193 13.58 -10.39 5.64
CA LEU A 193 13.59 -11.50 4.68
C LEU A 193 13.48 -10.98 3.24
N PHE A 194 12.67 -9.95 3.02
CA PHE A 194 12.63 -9.23 1.75
C PHE A 194 13.97 -8.56 1.42
N ALA A 195 14.65 -7.94 2.38
CA ALA A 195 15.99 -7.38 2.18
C ALA A 195 17.05 -8.45 1.90
N VAL A 196 17.02 -9.59 2.61
CA VAL A 196 17.91 -10.73 2.34
C VAL A 196 17.77 -11.20 0.89
N LYS A 197 16.54 -11.25 0.38
CA LYS A 197 16.26 -11.61 -1.02
C LYS A 197 16.70 -10.52 -2.00
N ALA A 198 16.30 -9.27 -1.80
CA ALA A 198 16.59 -8.14 -2.70
C ALA A 198 18.10 -7.89 -2.87
N TYR A 199 18.89 -8.12 -1.82
CA TYR A 199 20.34 -7.90 -1.83
C TYR A 199 21.16 -9.19 -1.98
N ARG A 200 20.53 -10.34 -2.29
CA ARG A 200 21.18 -11.66 -2.41
C ARG A 200 22.10 -11.98 -1.23
N LEU A 201 21.66 -11.65 -0.02
CA LEU A 201 22.49 -11.82 1.18
C LEU A 201 22.63 -13.30 1.55
N PRO A 202 23.75 -13.71 2.18
CA PRO A 202 23.97 -15.10 2.57
C PRO A 202 22.87 -15.63 3.50
N THR A 203 22.22 -16.72 3.10
CA THR A 203 21.10 -17.33 3.83
C THR A 203 21.54 -18.44 4.79
N THR A 204 22.80 -18.87 4.72
CA THR A 204 23.36 -20.04 5.42
C THR A 204 23.31 -19.96 6.95
N ASN A 205 23.28 -18.74 7.51
CA ASN A 205 23.22 -18.52 8.96
C ASN A 205 21.80 -18.24 9.47
N LEU A 206 20.79 -18.24 8.60
CA LEU A 206 19.41 -18.07 9.03
C LEU A 206 18.89 -19.36 9.68
N PRO A 207 18.00 -19.28 10.68
CA PRO A 207 17.21 -20.43 11.12
C PRO A 207 16.58 -21.17 9.93
N LYS A 208 16.55 -22.51 9.97
CA LYS A 208 16.06 -23.36 8.86
C LYS A 208 14.66 -22.96 8.39
N ASP A 209 13.83 -22.54 9.33
CA ASP A 209 12.45 -22.11 9.13
C ASP A 209 12.40 -20.90 8.17
N LEU A 210 13.30 -19.93 8.36
CA LEU A 210 13.44 -18.73 7.52
C LEU A 210 14.11 -19.00 6.16
N GLN A 211 15.02 -19.98 6.11
CA GLN A 211 15.59 -20.44 4.84
C GLN A 211 14.52 -21.08 3.94
N ASN A 212 13.65 -21.89 4.54
CA ASN A 212 12.50 -22.48 3.85
C ASN A 212 11.53 -21.40 3.35
N GLU A 213 11.30 -20.34 4.14
CA GLU A 213 10.50 -19.17 3.74
C GLU A 213 11.10 -18.41 2.54
N LEU A 214 12.42 -18.20 2.50
CA LEU A 214 13.13 -17.56 1.37
C LEU A 214 13.05 -18.39 0.09
N ASN A 215 13.11 -19.72 0.19
CA ASN A 215 13.03 -20.64 -0.94
C ASN A 215 11.61 -20.78 -1.50
N LEU A 216 10.58 -20.52 -0.68
CA LEU A 216 9.17 -20.49 -1.13
C LEU A 216 8.83 -19.19 -1.86
N LEU A 217 9.59 -18.11 -1.63
CA LEU A 217 9.40 -16.82 -2.27
C LEU A 217 9.90 -16.77 -3.73
N SER A 218 10.44 -17.85 -4.31
CA SER A 218 10.97 -17.89 -5.68
C SER A 218 10.12 -18.72 -6.64
N ALA A 219 9.50 -18.07 -7.63
CA ALA A 219 9.34 -18.56 -9.01
C ALA A 219 8.78 -17.45 -9.94
N ALA A 220 9.60 -16.44 -10.23
CA ALA A 220 9.56 -15.65 -11.45
C ALA A 220 10.96 -15.01 -11.57
N ASP A 221 11.61 -15.13 -12.72
CA ASP A 221 12.99 -14.74 -13.04
C ASP A 221 14.08 -15.82 -12.87
N ASP A 222 13.84 -17.03 -13.38
CA ASP A 222 14.93 -17.90 -13.89
C ASP A 222 14.63 -18.33 -15.35
N GLU A 223 14.18 -17.39 -16.19
CA GLU A 223 14.27 -17.52 -17.64
C GLU A 223 14.81 -16.22 -18.22
N ASP A 224 16.14 -16.06 -18.15
CA ASP A 224 16.98 -15.55 -19.25
C ASP A 224 18.46 -15.64 -18.82
N ASP A 225 18.95 -16.86 -18.68
CA ASP A 225 20.37 -17.17 -18.82
C ASP A 225 20.54 -17.94 -20.14
N GLN A 226 20.58 -17.21 -21.25
CA GLN A 226 21.35 -17.63 -22.43
C GLN A 226 22.10 -16.43 -23.03
N ASP A 227 23.42 -16.55 -22.94
CA ASP A 227 24.46 -15.88 -23.71
C ASP A 227 24.60 -14.36 -23.56
N ASP A 228 25.53 -13.96 -22.67
CA ASP A 228 26.80 -13.47 -23.21
C ASP A 228 27.91 -13.53 -22.13
N ALA A 229 28.73 -14.56 -22.28
CA ALA A 229 30.05 -14.64 -21.68
C ALA A 229 30.96 -13.56 -22.29
N ASP A 230 31.14 -12.43 -21.60
CA ASP A 230 32.43 -11.75 -21.43
C ASP A 230 32.20 -10.34 -20.87
N ARG A 231 32.72 -10.10 -19.66
CA ARG A 231 33.59 -8.93 -19.35
C ARG A 231 33.94 -8.90 -17.86
N THR A 232 35.11 -9.48 -17.61
CA THR A 232 36.21 -8.95 -16.77
C THR A 232 35.87 -8.21 -15.47
N ALA A 233 36.35 -8.84 -14.40
CA ALA A 233 36.50 -8.35 -13.05
C ALA A 233 37.05 -6.91 -12.92
N SER A 234 36.50 -6.15 -11.98
CA SER A 234 37.28 -5.20 -11.19
C SER A 234 36.75 -5.16 -9.75
N TYR A 235 37.58 -5.63 -8.83
CA TYR A 235 37.37 -5.49 -7.39
C TYR A 235 37.80 -4.06 -7.00
N SER A 236 36.94 -3.34 -6.29
CA SER A 236 37.33 -2.12 -5.55
C SER A 236 36.85 -2.24 -4.11
N CYS A 237 37.82 -2.42 -3.21
CA CYS A 237 37.63 -2.41 -1.77
C CYS A 237 37.43 -0.96 -1.30
N CYS A 238 36.36 -0.70 -0.55
CA CYS A 238 36.29 0.46 0.33
C CYS A 238 36.18 -0.03 1.78
N THR A 239 37.32 0.09 2.47
CA THR A 239 37.46 0.03 3.93
C THR A 239 36.85 1.29 4.53
N ILE A 240 35.98 1.16 5.54
CA ILE A 240 35.54 2.28 6.38
C ILE A 240 36.48 2.35 7.60
N VAL A 241 37.07 3.52 7.84
CA VAL A 241 37.83 3.90 9.04
C VAL A 241 36.88 4.39 10.12
#